data_AF-A0A953M7K0-F1
#
_entry.id   AF-A0A953M7K0-F1
#
_cell.length_a   1.000
_cell.length_b   1.000
_cell.length_c   1.000
_cell.angle_alpha   90.00
_cell.angle_beta   90.00
_cell.angle_gamma   90.00
#
_symmetry.space_group_name_H-M   'P 1'
#
loop_
_entity.id
_entity.type
_entity.pdbx_description
1 polymer ?
#
loop_
_entity_poly.entity_id
_entity_poly.type
_entity_poly.pdbx_seq_one_letter_code
_entity_poly.pdbx_strand_id
1 'polypeptide(L)'
;PKTAGTSITRALGCEHVGKPHRDIVQIRDALREPVSADPTHAGCFDAYFKFGFVRNPWDRVVSLFSRKERGRELGPAGWDEFVEWIEHASDTCVHPSVHRNQLDWFVDERGEVIADFIGRFENLSADFATICDRLGLPAPALPHEKKNTAGRKHFSEYYTPAQQDLIAEKFKVDIEHFGYTFDG
;
A
#
# COMPACT_ATOMS: atom_id res chain seq x y z
N PRO A 1 -2.00 -3.13 -0.26
CA PRO A 1 -2.45 -1.72 -0.04
C PRO A 1 -2.10 -0.85 -1.27
N LYS A 2 -2.93 0.14 -1.67
CA LYS A 2 -2.61 1.07 -2.77
C LYS A 2 -1.55 2.10 -2.33
N THR A 3 -0.29 1.73 -2.39
CA THR A 3 0.86 2.61 -2.12
C THR A 3 1.83 2.51 -3.29
N ALA A 4 2.14 3.65 -3.92
CA ALA A 4 3.05 3.78 -5.06
C ALA A 4 2.77 2.95 -6.34
N GLY A 5 1.77 2.06 -6.36
CA GLY A 5 1.51 1.12 -7.46
C GLY A 5 1.50 1.73 -8.87
N THR A 6 0.77 2.83 -9.10
CA THR A 6 0.73 3.49 -10.42
C THR A 6 2.10 4.00 -10.88
N SER A 7 2.92 4.54 -9.96
CA SER A 7 4.27 5.02 -10.27
C SER A 7 5.19 3.86 -10.64
N ILE A 8 5.16 2.78 -9.85
CA ILE A 8 6.00 1.59 -10.03
C ILE A 8 5.62 0.85 -11.32
N THR A 9 4.33 0.57 -11.53
CA THR A 9 3.82 -0.10 -12.74
C THR A 9 4.26 0.66 -14.00
N ARG A 10 4.14 1.99 -14.01
CA ARG A 10 4.57 2.83 -15.13
C ARG A 10 6.10 2.80 -15.31
N ALA A 11 6.85 2.84 -14.22
CA ALA A 11 8.31 2.82 -14.26
C ALA A 11 8.86 1.49 -14.78
N LEU A 12 8.20 0.37 -14.46
CA LEU A 12 8.52 -0.96 -14.97
C LEU A 12 7.99 -1.23 -16.38
N GLY A 13 7.28 -0.28 -17.01
CA GLY A 13 6.70 -0.46 -18.34
C GLY A 13 5.54 -1.45 -18.40
N CYS A 14 4.99 -1.85 -17.26
CA CYS A 14 3.83 -2.74 -17.21
C CYS A 14 2.55 -1.95 -17.53
N GLU A 15 1.67 -2.50 -18.36
CA GLU A 15 0.33 -1.92 -18.54
C GLU A 15 -0.51 -2.15 -17.28
N HIS A 16 -1.22 -1.10 -16.85
CA HIS A 16 -2.16 -1.23 -15.74
C HIS A 16 -3.40 -1.98 -16.22
N VAL A 17 -3.34 -3.30 -16.21
CA VAL A 17 -4.52 -4.13 -16.40
C VAL A 17 -5.40 -3.89 -15.17
N GLY A 18 -6.56 -3.27 -15.33
CA GLY A 18 -7.49 -2.85 -14.27
C GLY A 18 -8.10 -4.00 -13.46
N LYS A 19 -7.25 -4.90 -12.96
CA LYS A 19 -7.62 -6.04 -12.13
C LYS A 19 -7.91 -5.57 -10.70
N PRO A 20 -8.82 -6.25 -9.97
CA PRO A 20 -9.09 -5.96 -8.57
C PRO A 20 -7.81 -6.08 -7.72
N HIS A 21 -7.74 -5.32 -6.63
CA HIS A 21 -6.63 -5.46 -5.67
C HIS A 21 -6.65 -6.88 -5.12
N ARG A 22 -5.55 -7.60 -5.34
CA ARG A 22 -5.32 -8.92 -4.76
C ARG A 22 -4.33 -8.81 -3.63
N ASP A 23 -4.58 -9.54 -2.55
CA ASP A 23 -3.54 -9.83 -1.56
C ASP A 23 -2.60 -10.94 -2.06
N ILE A 24 -1.52 -11.18 -1.32
CA ILE A 24 -0.48 -12.11 -1.73
C ILE A 24 -0.97 -13.57 -1.78
N VAL A 25 -1.95 -13.94 -0.95
CA VAL A 25 -2.57 -15.27 -0.96
C VAL A 25 -3.41 -15.45 -2.23
N GLN A 26 -4.22 -14.45 -2.58
CA GLN A 26 -5.00 -14.45 -3.82
C GLN A 26 -4.11 -14.47 -5.07
N ILE A 27 -2.93 -13.84 -5.01
CA ILE A 27 -1.92 -13.92 -6.08
C ILE A 27 -1.33 -15.33 -6.15
N ARG A 28 -0.92 -15.89 -5.00
CA ARG A 28 -0.38 -17.25 -4.89
C ARG A 28 -1.34 -18.28 -5.46
N ASP A 29 -2.60 -18.25 -5.05
CA ASP A 29 -3.60 -19.23 -5.47
C ASP A 29 -3.95 -19.08 -6.96
N ALA A 30 -4.00 -17.85 -7.48
CA ALA A 30 -4.19 -17.61 -8.91
C ALA A 30 -3.00 -18.09 -9.78
N LEU A 31 -1.81 -18.24 -9.20
CA LEU A 31 -0.62 -18.78 -9.87
C LEU A 31 -0.46 -20.30 -9.63
N ARG A 32 -1.28 -20.93 -8.79
CA ARG A 32 -1.30 -22.39 -8.60
C ARG A 32 -2.11 -23.09 -9.68
N GLU A 33 -3.23 -22.49 -10.09
CA GLU A 33 -4.08 -23.03 -11.14
C GLU A 33 -3.46 -22.76 -12.53
N PRO A 34 -3.43 -23.74 -13.45
CA PRO A 34 -3.12 -23.48 -14.86
C PRO A 34 -4.24 -22.64 -15.47
N VAL A 35 -4.16 -21.32 -15.31
CA VAL A 35 -5.08 -20.42 -16.00
C VAL A 35 -4.77 -20.50 -17.49
N SER A 36 -5.79 -20.77 -18.29
CA SER A 36 -5.76 -20.95 -19.76
C SER A 36 -5.08 -19.83 -20.58
N ALA A 37 -4.66 -18.74 -19.94
CA ALA A 37 -4.04 -17.59 -20.58
C ALA A 37 -2.52 -17.73 -20.77
N ASP A 38 -1.82 -18.49 -19.92
CA ASP A 38 -0.40 -18.84 -20.12
C ASP A 38 0.06 -19.95 -19.14
N PRO A 39 0.15 -21.22 -19.57
CA PRO A 39 0.53 -22.34 -18.71
C PRO A 39 1.99 -22.29 -18.23
N THR A 40 2.81 -21.36 -18.74
CA THR A 40 4.23 -21.24 -18.34
C THR A 40 4.44 -20.76 -16.90
N HIS A 41 3.40 -20.19 -16.27
CA HIS A 41 3.51 -19.56 -14.94
C HIS A 41 2.82 -20.35 -13.81
N ALA A 42 2.20 -21.49 -14.12
CA ALA A 42 1.54 -22.34 -13.12
C ALA A 42 2.57 -22.97 -12.16
N GLY A 43 2.36 -22.81 -10.86
CA GLY A 43 3.29 -23.26 -9.82
C GLY A 43 4.52 -22.37 -9.64
N CYS A 44 4.61 -21.23 -10.33
CA CYS A 44 5.79 -20.36 -10.29
C CYS A 44 5.79 -19.32 -9.16
N PHE A 45 4.79 -19.31 -8.26
CA PHE A 45 4.72 -18.32 -7.18
C PHE A 45 6.06 -18.21 -6.43
N ASP A 46 6.63 -19.33 -6.00
CA ASP A 46 7.89 -19.37 -5.25
C ASP A 46 9.10 -18.91 -6.09
N ALA A 47 9.03 -19.00 -7.42
CA ALA A 47 10.10 -18.57 -8.32
C ALA A 47 10.10 -17.05 -8.59
N TYR A 48 9.00 -16.35 -8.34
CA TYR A 48 8.92 -14.90 -8.50
C TYR A 48 9.52 -14.15 -7.32
N PHE A 49 10.10 -12.98 -7.60
CA PHE A 49 10.40 -12.00 -6.56
C PHE A 49 9.14 -11.17 -6.26
N LYS A 50 8.63 -11.28 -5.04
CA LYS A 50 7.37 -10.67 -4.57
C LYS A 50 7.70 -9.46 -3.73
N PHE A 51 7.16 -8.30 -4.08
CA PHE A 51 7.40 -7.10 -3.30
C PHE A 51 6.17 -6.21 -3.20
N GLY A 52 6.18 -5.32 -2.22
CA GLY A 52 5.20 -4.25 -2.10
C GLY A 52 5.69 -3.10 -1.27
N PHE A 53 4.81 -2.13 -1.05
CA PHE A 53 5.12 -0.93 -0.30
C PHE A 53 4.06 -0.66 0.77
N VAL A 54 4.52 -0.28 1.95
CA VAL A 54 3.71 0.27 3.04
C VAL A 54 3.99 1.76 3.19
N ARG A 55 3.18 2.46 3.98
CA ARG A 55 3.33 3.88 4.31
C ARG A 55 3.10 4.06 5.81
N ASN A 56 3.71 5.08 6.39
CA ASN A 56 3.42 5.53 7.74
C ASN A 56 1.89 5.61 7.95
N PRO A 57 1.32 4.93 8.96
CA PRO A 57 -0.14 4.85 9.14
C PRO A 57 -0.83 6.21 9.29
N TRP A 58 -0.21 7.17 9.97
CA TRP A 58 -0.78 8.52 10.11
C TRP A 58 -0.80 9.26 8.77
N ASP A 59 0.29 9.23 8.01
CA ASP A 59 0.33 9.82 6.66
C ASP A 59 -0.62 9.11 5.68
N ARG A 60 -0.76 7.79 5.85
CA ARG A 60 -1.69 6.96 5.07
C ARG A 60 -3.13 7.43 5.25
N VAL A 61 -3.59 7.62 6.49
CA VAL A 61 -4.95 8.12 6.80
C VAL A 61 -5.19 9.49 6.16
N VAL A 62 -4.25 10.45 6.31
CA VAL A 62 -4.39 11.77 5.67
C VAL A 62 -4.40 11.65 4.14
N SER A 63 -3.63 10.71 3.57
CA SER A 63 -3.66 10.43 2.12
C SER A 63 -5.03 9.92 1.68
N LEU A 64 -5.67 9.02 2.44
CA LEU A 64 -7.01 8.52 2.14
C LEU A 64 -8.06 9.63 2.25
N PHE A 65 -7.99 10.47 3.28
CA PHE A 65 -8.87 11.62 3.45
C PHE A 65 -8.84 12.58 2.25
N SER A 66 -7.65 12.80 1.66
CA SER A 66 -7.45 13.76 0.56
C SER A 66 -7.77 13.21 -0.84
N ARG A 67 -8.16 11.94 -0.98
CA ARG A 67 -8.45 11.35 -2.29
C ARG A 67 -9.77 11.86 -2.86
N LYS A 68 -9.72 12.31 -4.12
CA LYS A 68 -10.90 12.70 -4.92
C LYS A 68 -11.79 11.51 -5.31
N GLU A 69 -11.30 10.28 -5.14
CA GLU A 69 -12.05 9.02 -5.34
C GLU A 69 -13.12 8.80 -4.27
N ARG A 70 -13.19 9.65 -3.21
CA ARG A 70 -14.39 9.82 -2.41
C ARG A 70 -15.53 10.24 -3.34
N GLY A 71 -16.33 9.27 -3.79
CA GLY A 71 -17.69 9.57 -4.22
C GLY A 71 -18.31 10.42 -3.11
N ARG A 72 -18.84 11.59 -3.47
CA ARG A 72 -19.36 12.59 -2.52
C ARG A 72 -20.52 12.08 -1.64
N GLU A 73 -20.92 10.82 -1.79
CA GLU A 73 -22.12 10.23 -1.18
C GLU A 73 -21.84 9.17 -0.11
N LEU A 74 -20.58 8.77 0.18
CA LEU A 74 -20.31 7.57 1.02
C LEU A 74 -19.31 7.74 2.17
N GLY A 75 -18.90 8.97 2.54
CA GLY A 75 -17.94 9.13 3.63
C GLY A 75 -18.02 10.43 4.44
N PRO A 76 -17.40 10.43 5.63
CA PRO A 76 -17.38 11.54 6.59
C PRO A 76 -17.14 12.92 5.97
N ALA A 77 -17.94 13.91 6.34
CA ALA A 77 -17.89 15.26 5.75
C ALA A 77 -16.61 16.02 6.12
N GLY A 78 -16.07 15.77 7.32
CA GLY A 78 -14.91 16.47 7.89
C GLY A 78 -13.76 15.54 8.30
N TRP A 79 -12.64 16.14 8.73
CA TRP A 79 -11.46 15.42 9.21
C TRP A 79 -11.75 14.63 10.49
N ASP A 80 -12.40 15.25 11.48
CA ASP A 80 -12.63 14.62 12.78
C ASP A 80 -13.51 13.37 12.64
N GLU A 81 -14.62 13.48 11.91
CA GLU A 81 -15.51 12.35 11.60
C GLU A 81 -14.78 11.28 10.75
N PHE A 82 -13.82 11.67 9.91
CA PHE A 82 -13.02 10.72 9.14
C PHE A 82 -12.07 9.89 10.00
N VAL A 83 -11.40 10.52 10.97
CA VAL A 83 -10.50 9.84 11.91
C VAL A 83 -11.27 8.84 12.78
N GLU A 84 -12.50 9.18 13.18
CA GLU A 84 -13.37 8.27 13.92
C GLU A 84 -13.86 7.10 13.05
N TRP A 85 -14.26 7.38 11.82
CA TRP A 85 -14.85 6.41 10.90
C TRP A 85 -13.86 5.40 10.31
N ILE A 86 -12.62 5.82 10.01
CA ILE A 86 -11.66 4.97 9.31
C ILE A 86 -11.29 3.74 10.15
N GLU A 87 -11.34 2.56 9.56
CA GLU A 87 -11.00 1.29 10.23
C GLU A 87 -10.02 0.44 9.43
N HIS A 88 -9.98 0.60 8.10
CA HIS A 88 -9.22 -0.25 7.20
C HIS A 88 -8.16 0.53 6.42
N ALA A 89 -6.99 -0.08 6.21
CA ALA A 89 -5.85 0.51 5.49
C ALA A 89 -6.12 0.85 4.01
N SER A 90 -7.26 0.43 3.48
CA SER A 90 -7.72 0.70 2.11
C SER A 90 -9.06 1.42 2.01
N ASP A 91 -9.60 1.92 3.13
CA ASP A 91 -10.83 2.72 3.12
C ASP A 91 -10.71 3.86 2.09
N THR A 92 -11.79 4.16 1.36
CA THR A 92 -11.86 5.10 0.22
C THR A 92 -11.15 4.71 -1.08
N CYS A 93 -10.51 3.54 -1.18
CA CYS A 93 -10.00 3.04 -2.46
C CYS A 93 -11.15 2.57 -3.37
N VAL A 94 -10.99 2.69 -4.70
CA VAL A 94 -11.98 2.21 -5.71
C VAL A 94 -12.44 0.76 -5.49
N HIS A 95 -11.57 -0.10 -4.96
CA HIS A 95 -11.94 -1.41 -4.45
C HIS A 95 -11.32 -1.57 -3.05
N PRO A 96 -12.06 -1.19 -1.99
CA PRO A 96 -11.58 -1.40 -0.63
C PRO A 96 -11.57 -2.90 -0.35
N SER A 97 -10.60 -3.36 0.43
CA SER A 97 -10.56 -4.72 0.95
C SER A 97 -10.94 -4.73 2.42
N VAL A 98 -11.34 -5.89 2.93
CA VAL A 98 -11.60 -6.14 4.36
C VAL A 98 -10.36 -6.07 5.25
N HIS A 99 -9.18 -5.95 4.66
CA HIS A 99 -7.91 -5.86 5.35
C HIS A 99 -7.78 -4.59 6.18
N ARG A 100 -7.63 -4.80 7.49
CA ARG A 100 -7.53 -3.72 8.47
C ARG A 100 -6.17 -3.04 8.38
N ASN A 101 -5.10 -3.83 8.27
CA ASN A 101 -3.72 -3.39 8.32
C ASN A 101 -3.03 -3.58 6.98
N GLN A 102 -2.04 -2.76 6.67
CA GLN A 102 -1.22 -2.93 5.46
C GLN A 102 -0.49 -4.27 5.43
N LEU A 103 -0.10 -4.80 6.60
CA LEU A 103 0.50 -6.12 6.77
C LEU A 103 -0.36 -7.25 6.17
N ASP A 104 -1.69 -7.14 6.25
CA ASP A 104 -2.63 -8.19 5.83
C ASP A 104 -2.51 -8.54 4.33
N TRP A 105 -1.93 -7.65 3.51
CA TRP A 105 -1.69 -7.92 2.09
C TRP A 105 -0.47 -8.80 1.82
N PHE A 106 0.38 -9.03 2.82
CA PHE A 106 1.69 -9.68 2.68
C PHE A 106 1.83 -10.97 3.45
N VAL A 107 0.83 -11.33 4.26
CA VAL A 107 0.85 -12.53 5.09
C VAL A 107 0.02 -13.66 4.49
N ASP A 108 0.39 -14.89 4.82
CA ASP A 108 -0.41 -16.08 4.56
C ASP A 108 -1.51 -16.28 5.61
N GLU A 109 -2.25 -17.38 5.50
CA GLU A 109 -3.33 -17.76 6.42
C GLU A 109 -2.86 -18.01 7.86
N ARG A 110 -1.55 -18.16 8.08
CA ARG A 110 -0.91 -18.36 9.38
C ARG A 110 -0.33 -17.06 9.95
N GLY A 111 -0.40 -15.96 9.20
CA GLY A 111 0.20 -14.68 9.57
C GLY A 111 1.68 -14.55 9.20
N GLU A 112 2.25 -15.50 8.45
CA GLU A 112 3.64 -15.46 8.03
C GLU A 112 3.79 -14.55 6.81
N VAL A 113 4.75 -13.63 6.84
CA VAL A 113 5.04 -12.77 5.70
C VAL A 113 5.62 -13.60 4.56
N ILE A 114 4.93 -13.65 3.43
CA ILE A 114 5.33 -14.39 2.22
C ILE A 114 5.75 -13.47 1.06
N ALA A 115 5.99 -12.19 1.35
CA ALA A 115 6.64 -11.27 0.43
C ALA A 115 8.17 -11.28 0.61
N ASP A 116 8.92 -11.18 -0.48
CA ASP A 116 10.39 -11.17 -0.46
C ASP A 116 10.96 -9.79 -0.09
N PHE A 117 10.18 -8.72 -0.30
CA PHE A 117 10.58 -7.36 0.05
C PHE A 117 9.37 -6.45 0.33
N ILE A 118 9.38 -5.73 1.44
CA ILE A 118 8.36 -4.72 1.77
C ILE A 118 9.07 -3.37 1.96
N GLY A 119 8.94 -2.49 0.99
CA GLY A 119 9.47 -1.13 1.03
C GLY A 119 8.55 -0.14 1.75
N ARG A 120 9.07 1.05 2.00
CA ARG A 120 8.36 2.19 2.62
C ARG A 120 8.17 3.30 1.61
N PHE A 121 6.99 3.92 1.66
CA PHE A 121 6.67 5.04 0.79
C PHE A 121 7.56 6.26 1.06
N GLU A 122 7.99 6.43 2.30
CA GLU A 122 8.88 7.50 2.74
C GLU A 122 10.28 7.35 2.12
N ASN A 123 10.69 6.12 1.82
CA ASN A 123 11.96 5.77 1.18
C ASN A 123 11.77 5.28 -0.26
N LEU A 124 10.66 5.66 -0.91
CA LEU A 124 10.17 5.03 -2.14
C LEU A 124 11.24 4.91 -3.23
N SER A 125 12.00 5.97 -3.51
CA SER A 125 13.05 5.93 -4.53
C SER A 125 14.20 4.97 -4.20
N ALA A 126 14.64 4.93 -2.93
CA ALA A 126 15.74 4.06 -2.50
C ALA A 126 15.32 2.59 -2.47
N ASP A 127 14.13 2.31 -1.94
CA ASP A 127 13.58 0.95 -1.89
C ASP A 127 13.24 0.44 -3.29
N PHE A 128 12.76 1.31 -4.18
CA PHE A 128 12.54 0.95 -5.58
C PHE A 128 13.84 0.67 -6.34
N ALA A 129 14.91 1.44 -6.08
CA ALA A 129 16.23 1.13 -6.63
C ALA A 129 16.72 -0.25 -6.19
N THR A 130 16.53 -0.61 -4.92
CA THR A 130 16.85 -1.93 -4.37
C THR A 130 16.08 -3.05 -5.10
N ILE A 131 14.79 -2.83 -5.40
CA ILE A 131 13.98 -3.76 -6.18
C ILE A 131 14.51 -3.91 -7.61
N CYS A 132 14.83 -2.80 -8.28
CA CYS A 132 15.39 -2.81 -9.63
C CYS A 132 16.71 -3.58 -9.70
N ASP A 133 17.62 -3.35 -8.75
CA ASP A 133 18.89 -4.07 -8.66
C ASP A 133 18.68 -5.58 -8.50
N ARG A 134 17.72 -5.98 -7.66
CA ARG A 134 17.38 -7.39 -7.45
C ARG A 134 16.74 -8.05 -8.67
N LEU A 135 16.04 -7.27 -9.49
CA LEU A 135 15.43 -7.73 -10.75
C LEU A 135 16.39 -7.64 -11.94
N GLY A 136 17.61 -7.10 -11.77
CA GLY A 136 18.54 -6.85 -12.87
C GLY A 136 18.02 -5.79 -13.86
N LEU A 137 17.14 -4.90 -13.40
CA LEU A 137 16.56 -3.83 -14.19
C LEU A 137 17.30 -2.52 -13.94
N PRO A 138 17.40 -1.63 -14.94
CA PRO A 138 17.81 -0.25 -14.67
C PRO A 138 16.84 0.37 -13.67
N ALA A 139 17.32 1.19 -12.74
CA ALA A 139 16.49 1.91 -11.77
C ALA A 139 16.03 3.26 -12.35
N PRO A 140 14.82 3.36 -12.96
CA PRO A 140 14.35 4.63 -13.48
C PRO A 140 13.99 5.59 -12.33
N ALA A 141 14.16 6.88 -12.57
CA ALA A 141 13.62 7.90 -11.68
C ALA A 141 12.08 7.79 -11.62
N LEU A 142 11.52 7.83 -10.42
CA LEU A 142 10.07 7.72 -10.24
C LEU A 142 9.37 9.05 -10.62
N PRO A 143 8.51 9.08 -11.65
CA PRO A 143 8.05 10.31 -12.29
C PRO A 143 7.12 11.20 -11.43
N HIS A 144 6.56 10.68 -10.33
CA HIS A 144 5.54 11.38 -9.52
C HIS A 144 5.89 11.56 -8.04
N GLU A 145 7.12 11.25 -7.62
CA GLU A 145 7.54 11.39 -6.21
C GLU A 145 7.26 12.81 -5.66
N LYS A 146 7.53 13.84 -6.46
CA LYS A 146 7.38 15.25 -6.06
C LYS A 146 5.96 15.82 -6.20
N LYS A 147 5.06 15.15 -6.93
CA LYS A 147 3.70 15.68 -7.17
C LYS A 147 2.74 15.43 -6.03
N ASN A 148 2.98 14.41 -5.21
CA ASN A 148 2.10 14.06 -4.08
C ASN A 148 2.31 14.97 -2.85
N THR A 149 3.41 15.73 -2.80
CA THR A 149 3.79 16.58 -1.67
C THR A 149 3.63 18.08 -1.95
N ALA A 150 3.53 18.48 -3.21
CA ALA A 150 3.47 19.90 -3.59
C ALA A 150 2.16 20.57 -3.12
N GLY A 151 2.27 21.48 -2.15
CA GLY A 151 1.16 22.30 -1.66
C GLY A 151 0.27 21.64 -0.60
N ARG A 152 0.64 20.45 -0.10
CA ARG A 152 -0.06 19.80 1.01
C ARG A 152 0.69 20.05 2.31
N LYS A 153 -0.05 20.34 3.39
CA LYS A 153 0.49 20.35 4.76
C LYS A 153 1.15 19.01 5.07
N HIS A 154 2.17 19.02 5.92
CA HIS A 154 2.72 17.78 6.44
C HIS A 154 1.61 17.01 7.18
N PHE A 155 1.61 15.68 7.12
CA PHE A 155 0.50 14.90 7.70
C PHE A 155 0.35 15.14 9.21
N SER A 156 1.46 15.44 9.90
CA SER A 156 1.45 15.72 11.33
C SER A 156 0.63 16.97 11.68
N GLU A 157 0.46 17.92 10.76
CA GLU A 157 -0.33 19.14 10.97
C GLU A 157 -1.85 18.90 10.97
N TYR A 158 -2.31 17.69 10.64
CA TYR A 158 -3.74 17.35 10.65
C TYR A 158 -4.21 16.86 12.02
N TYR A 159 -3.31 16.33 12.84
CA TYR A 159 -3.69 15.61 14.05
C TYR A 159 -3.67 16.50 15.29
N THR A 160 -4.70 16.35 16.11
CA THR A 160 -4.57 16.61 17.55
C THR A 160 -3.90 15.41 18.23
N PRO A 161 -3.31 15.56 19.44
CA PRO A 161 -2.72 14.44 20.18
C PRO A 161 -3.70 13.26 20.36
N ALA A 162 -4.96 13.54 20.69
CA ALA A 162 -5.97 12.50 20.87
C ALA A 162 -6.26 11.73 19.56
N GLN A 163 -6.25 12.40 18.41
CA GLN A 163 -6.43 11.75 17.11
C GLN A 163 -5.20 10.93 16.71
N GLN A 164 -4.00 11.41 17.04
CA GLN A 164 -2.77 10.65 16.85
C GLN A 164 -2.84 9.31 17.61
N ASP A 165 -3.24 9.34 18.88
CA ASP A 165 -3.39 8.15 19.72
C ASP A 165 -4.48 7.22 19.19
N LEU A 166 -5.61 7.76 18.74
CA LEU A 166 -6.69 6.97 18.16
C LEU A 166 -6.26 6.21 16.89
N ILE A 167 -5.53 6.88 15.99
CA ILE A 167 -4.95 6.22 14.81
C ILE A 167 -3.87 5.21 15.22
N ALA A 168 -3.09 5.50 16.26
CA ALA A 168 -2.09 4.59 16.79
C ALA A 168 -2.73 3.27 17.25
N GLU A 169 -3.85 3.35 17.96
CA GLU A 169 -4.59 2.17 18.41
C GLU A 169 -5.25 1.41 17.24
N LYS A 170 -5.90 2.12 16.30
CA LYS A 170 -6.57 1.49 15.14
C LYS A 170 -5.62 0.71 14.24
N PHE A 171 -4.39 1.21 14.06
CA PHE A 171 -3.36 0.63 13.18
C PHE A 171 -2.13 0.13 13.93
N LYS A 172 -2.29 -0.25 15.20
CA LYS A 172 -1.21 -0.70 16.08
C LYS A 172 -0.37 -1.82 15.49
N VAL A 173 -1.00 -2.77 14.81
CA VAL A 173 -0.31 -3.92 14.18
C VAL A 173 0.69 -3.44 13.12
N ASP A 174 0.30 -2.52 12.24
CA ASP A 174 1.23 -1.94 11.26
C ASP A 174 2.35 -1.15 11.95
N ILE A 175 2.01 -0.38 12.98
CA ILE A 175 2.97 0.45 13.71
C ILE A 175 4.04 -0.42 14.37
N GLU A 176 3.63 -1.44 15.11
CA GLU A 176 4.54 -2.35 15.81
C GLU A 176 5.35 -3.20 14.84
N HIS A 177 4.70 -3.80 13.83
CA HIS A 177 5.37 -4.70 12.89
C HIS A 177 6.40 -3.96 12.03
N PHE A 178 6.05 -2.78 11.53
CA PHE A 178 6.95 -1.96 10.71
C PHE A 178 7.75 -0.94 11.53
N GLY A 179 7.65 -0.91 12.86
CA GLY A 179 8.40 0.01 13.72
C GLY A 179 8.21 1.49 13.35
N TYR A 180 7.00 1.90 12.99
CA TYR A 180 6.72 3.31 12.69
C TYR A 180 6.64 4.16 13.95
N THR A 181 7.04 5.42 13.83
CA THR A 181 6.69 6.46 14.81
C THR A 181 5.89 7.56 14.13
N PHE A 182 5.28 8.45 14.92
CA PHE A 182 4.50 9.54 14.35
C PHE A 182 5.35 10.48 13.49
N ASP A 183 6.60 10.71 13.88
CA ASP A 183 7.51 11.63 13.18
C ASP A 183 8.29 10.96 12.01
N GLY A 184 8.17 9.64 11.85
CA GLY A 184 8.92 8.84 10.88
C GLY A 184 9.10 7.41 11.33
#